data_AF-A0A654ANB2-F1
#
_entry.id   AF-A0A654ANB2-F1
#
_cell.length_a   1.000
_cell.length_b   1.000
_cell.length_c   1.000
_cell.angle_alpha   90.00
_cell.angle_beta   90.00
_cell.angle_gamma   90.00
#
_symmetry.space_group_name_H-M   'P 1'
#
loop_
_entity.id
_entity.type
_entity.pdbx_description
1 polymer ?
#
loop_
_entity_poly.entity_id
_entity_poly.type
_entity_poly.pdbx_seq_one_letter_code
_entity_poly.pdbx_strand_id
1 'polypeptide(L)'
;MPNDTGYTDIGSNYPVKIGDQIEASISQIMHVAFIKGSSWVILINNLTQGWKYSNIINYDLDQQTANFIVVAPQDLNGKISTLADFNAVAFDNCSVDIANSPEFATTDDGGFMYKILSTGYALPISVPSVPTGHNDGFIVTYSGTP
;
A
#
# COMPACT_ATOMS: atom_id res chain seq x y z
N MET A 1 -2.87 3.15 11.78
CA MET A 1 -2.78 4.61 11.55
C MET A 1 -4.14 5.22 11.82
N PRO A 2 -4.31 6.08 12.85
CA PRO A 2 -5.64 6.50 13.31
C PRO A 2 -6.40 7.50 12.42
N ASN A 3 -5.83 7.95 11.30
CA ASN A 3 -6.37 9.04 10.47
C ASN A 3 -6.11 8.86 8.97
N ASP A 4 -5.96 7.62 8.48
CA ASP A 4 -5.83 7.38 7.04
C ASP A 4 -7.20 7.51 6.36
N THR A 5 -7.47 8.70 5.81
CA THR A 5 -8.68 8.98 5.04
C THR A 5 -8.64 8.36 3.63
N GLY A 6 -7.52 7.72 3.24
CA GLY A 6 -7.29 7.17 1.90
C GLY A 6 -7.51 8.15 0.75
N TYR A 7 -7.58 9.46 1.04
CA TYR A 7 -8.03 10.46 0.09
C TYR A 7 -7.09 11.65 0.08
N THR A 8 -6.24 11.69 -0.95
CA THR A 8 -5.64 12.91 -1.46
C THR A 8 -6.03 12.99 -2.93
N ASP A 9 -6.82 14.01 -3.30
CA ASP A 9 -7.14 14.24 -4.70
C ASP A 9 -5.87 14.71 -5.43
N ILE A 10 -5.26 13.81 -6.19
CA ILE A 10 -4.10 14.13 -7.03
C ILE A 10 -4.51 14.76 -8.37
N GLY A 11 -5.80 14.92 -8.63
CA GLY A 11 -6.38 15.60 -9.78
C GLY A 11 -6.57 14.71 -11.01
N SER A 12 -7.35 15.22 -11.97
CA SER A 12 -7.69 14.52 -13.23
C SER A 12 -6.52 14.29 -14.18
N ASN A 13 -5.34 14.83 -13.88
CA ASN A 13 -4.13 14.69 -14.69
C ASN A 13 -3.46 13.32 -14.55
N TYR A 14 -3.89 12.50 -13.58
CA TYR A 14 -3.31 11.18 -13.30
C TYR A 14 -4.38 10.07 -13.32
N PRO A 15 -5.06 9.84 -14.46
CA PRO A 15 -6.09 8.82 -14.54
C PRO A 15 -5.50 7.42 -14.33
N VAL A 16 -6.19 6.57 -13.57
CA VAL A 16 -5.90 5.14 -13.42
C VAL A 16 -7.02 4.34 -14.10
N LYS A 17 -6.65 3.29 -14.83
CA LYS A 17 -7.56 2.36 -15.50
C LYS A 17 -7.32 0.93 -15.02
N ILE A 18 -8.35 0.10 -15.17
CA ILE A 18 -8.22 -1.34 -14.90
C ILE A 18 -7.11 -1.90 -15.79
N GLY A 19 -6.17 -2.61 -15.17
CA GLY A 19 -5.04 -3.25 -15.85
C GLY A 19 -3.79 -2.37 -15.98
N ASP A 20 -3.81 -1.12 -15.53
CA ASP A 20 -2.60 -0.31 -15.47
C ASP A 20 -1.55 -0.92 -14.54
N GLN A 21 -0.29 -0.85 -14.94
CA GLN A 21 0.86 -1.16 -14.11
C GLN A 21 1.32 0.10 -13.39
N ILE A 22 1.23 0.07 -12.05
CA ILE A 22 1.62 1.18 -11.19
C ILE A 22 2.88 0.80 -10.43
N GLU A 23 3.90 1.66 -10.53
CA GLU A 23 5.08 1.63 -9.68
C GLU A 23 4.95 2.73 -8.62
N ALA A 24 5.10 2.39 -7.35
CA ALA A 24 5.04 3.33 -6.24
C ALA A 24 6.32 3.23 -5.40
N SER A 25 6.86 4.37 -4.99
CA SER A 25 8.01 4.42 -4.08
C SER A 25 7.89 5.55 -3.06
N ILE A 26 8.46 5.30 -1.89
CA ILE A 26 8.61 6.28 -0.82
C ILE A 26 10.09 6.28 -0.44
N SER A 27 10.72 7.45 -0.45
CA SER A 27 12.15 7.57 -0.13
C SER A 27 12.43 8.83 0.68
N GLN A 28 13.37 8.74 1.62
CA GLN A 28 13.79 9.88 2.41
C GLN A 28 14.71 10.78 1.57
N ILE A 29 14.47 12.10 1.60
CA ILE A 29 15.40 13.08 1.09
C ILE A 29 16.49 13.24 2.13
N MET A 30 17.75 12.95 1.79
CA MET A 30 18.88 13.14 2.70
C MET A 30 18.86 14.56 3.28
N HIS A 31 18.99 14.65 4.61
CA HIS A 31 19.13 15.90 5.34
C HIS A 31 20.27 16.74 4.74
N VAL A 32 19.94 17.85 4.08
CA VAL A 32 20.83 19.01 4.05
C VAL A 32 20.82 19.61 5.45
N ALA A 33 22.00 19.87 6.02
CA ALA A 33 22.29 20.08 7.44
C ALA A 33 21.51 21.19 8.21
N PHE A 34 20.49 21.82 7.59
CA PHE A 34 19.76 22.97 8.12
C PHE A 34 18.25 22.76 8.29
N ILE A 35 17.68 21.61 7.90
CA ILE A 35 16.25 21.31 8.09
C ILE A 35 16.11 20.35 9.29
N LYS A 36 15.26 20.70 10.27
CA LYS A 36 14.82 19.78 11.32
C LYS A 36 13.65 18.94 10.78
N GLY A 37 13.73 17.62 10.90
CA GLY A 37 12.71 16.66 10.44
C GLY A 37 13.09 15.95 9.14
N SER A 38 12.59 14.73 8.97
CA SER A 38 12.79 13.93 7.76
C SER A 38 11.78 14.31 6.68
N SER A 39 12.27 14.80 5.54
CA SER A 39 11.43 14.95 4.34
C SER A 39 11.43 13.66 3.54
N TRP A 40 10.27 13.30 3.01
CA TRP A 40 10.05 12.09 2.23
C TRP A 40 9.44 12.44 0.88
N VAL A 41 9.93 11.80 -0.18
CA VAL A 41 9.30 11.84 -1.52
C VAL A 41 8.39 10.63 -1.65
N ILE A 42 7.14 10.89 -2.01
CA ILE A 42 6.21 9.89 -2.53
C ILE A 42 6.21 10.03 -4.04
N LEU A 43 6.38 8.92 -4.75
CA LEU A 43 6.36 8.88 -6.21
C LEU A 43 5.45 7.76 -6.68
N ILE A 44 4.59 8.08 -7.65
CA ILE A 44 3.67 7.14 -8.30
C ILE A 44 3.86 7.28 -9.81
N ASN A 45 4.25 6.19 -10.45
CA ASN A 45 4.42 6.10 -11.89
C ASN A 45 3.37 5.14 -12.45
N ASN A 46 2.58 5.61 -13.41
CA ASN A 46 1.77 4.72 -14.22
C ASN A 46 2.56 4.32 -15.45
N LEU A 47 3.12 3.11 -15.45
CA LEU A 47 3.98 2.60 -16.51
C LEU A 47 3.19 2.36 -17.81
N THR A 48 1.90 2.05 -17.69
CA THR A 48 1.01 1.83 -18.83
C THR A 48 0.62 3.14 -19.52
N GLN A 49 0.28 4.17 -18.75
CA GLN A 49 -0.18 5.46 -19.28
C GLN A 49 0.93 6.54 -19.37
N GLY A 50 2.12 6.27 -18.85
CA GLY A 50 3.32 7.10 -19.01
C GLY A 50 3.37 8.37 -18.15
N TRP A 51 2.46 8.54 -17.19
CA TRP A 51 2.47 9.70 -16.28
C TRP A 51 3.18 9.39 -14.97
N LYS A 52 3.65 10.45 -14.30
CA LYS A 52 4.32 10.41 -13.01
C LYS A 52 3.76 11.48 -12.09
N TYR A 53 3.45 11.11 -10.85
CA TYR A 53 3.10 11.99 -9.76
C TYR A 53 4.20 11.96 -8.71
N SER A 54 4.51 13.11 -8.11
CA SER A 54 5.39 13.19 -6.95
C SER A 54 4.88 14.20 -5.93
N ASN A 55 5.16 13.92 -4.66
CA ASN A 55 4.84 14.80 -3.54
C ASN A 55 5.94 14.71 -2.47
N ILE A 56 6.23 15.82 -1.81
CA ILE A 56 7.18 15.86 -0.70
C ILE A 56 6.39 16.11 0.58
N ILE A 57 6.55 15.23 1.55
CA ILE A 57 5.92 15.36 2.87
C ILE A 57 6.99 15.40 3.96
N ASN A 58 6.71 16.12 5.04
CA ASN A 58 7.53 16.05 6.25
C ASN A 58 6.88 15.06 7.20
N TYR A 59 7.63 14.04 7.61
CA TYR A 59 7.08 12.97 8.43
C TYR A 59 8.17 12.38 9.33
N ASP A 60 7.96 12.51 10.64
CA ASP A 60 8.88 12.06 11.67
C ASP A 60 8.28 10.83 12.38
N LEU A 61 8.69 9.64 11.95
CA LEU A 61 8.44 8.37 12.63
C LEU A 61 9.75 7.62 12.90
N ASP A 62 9.66 6.57 13.72
CA ASP A 62 10.75 5.69 14.13
C ASP A 62 11.29 4.76 13.01
N GLN A 63 10.67 4.77 11.83
CA GLN A 63 11.08 4.01 10.64
C GLN A 63 11.20 2.49 10.89
N GLN A 64 10.41 1.95 11.83
CA GLN A 64 10.53 0.55 12.25
C GLN A 64 9.85 -0.45 11.31
N THR A 65 8.97 0.01 10.41
CA THR A 65 8.18 -0.88 9.55
C THR A 65 8.07 -0.35 8.12
N ALA A 66 8.14 -1.24 7.15
CA ALA A 66 7.72 -1.02 5.76
C ALA A 66 6.65 -2.03 5.40
N ASN A 67 5.63 -1.62 4.66
CA ASN A 67 4.46 -2.46 4.37
C ASN A 67 4.01 -2.30 2.92
N PHE A 68 3.60 -3.41 2.31
CA PHE A 68 2.86 -3.46 1.04
C PHE A 68 1.47 -3.98 1.36
N ILE A 69 0.43 -3.16 1.15
CA ILE A 69 -0.91 -3.45 1.70
C ILE A 69 -2.03 -3.09 0.73
N VAL A 70 -3.13 -3.82 0.84
CA VAL A 70 -4.47 -3.40 0.40
C VAL A 70 -5.25 -2.99 1.64
N VAL A 71 -5.81 -1.78 1.65
CA VAL A 71 -6.54 -1.23 2.80
C VAL A 71 -7.97 -0.86 2.43
N ALA A 72 -8.88 -0.96 3.39
CA ALA A 72 -10.18 -0.31 3.35
C ALA A 72 -10.05 1.05 4.05
N PRO A 73 -9.87 2.16 3.31
CA PRO A 73 -9.60 3.46 3.92
C PRO A 73 -10.79 3.96 4.75
N GLN A 74 -10.55 4.90 5.65
CA GLN A 74 -11.64 5.58 6.36
C GLN A 74 -12.16 6.75 5.51
N ASP A 75 -13.45 7.05 5.58
CA ASP A 75 -13.96 8.32 5.09
C ASP A 75 -13.51 9.49 5.98
N LEU A 76 -13.80 10.72 5.57
CA LEU A 76 -13.45 11.93 6.35
C LEU A 76 -14.10 12.00 7.74
N ASN A 77 -15.08 11.14 8.03
CA ASN A 77 -15.74 11.04 9.32
C ASN A 77 -15.22 9.86 10.16
N GLY A 78 -14.13 9.20 9.75
CA GLY A 78 -13.52 8.08 10.44
C GLY A 78 -14.24 6.75 10.25
N LYS A 79 -15.22 6.67 9.34
CA LYS A 79 -15.94 5.42 9.05
C LYS A 79 -15.14 4.61 8.03
N ILE A 80 -14.80 3.38 8.38
CA ILE A 80 -14.16 2.44 7.45
C ILE A 80 -15.06 2.26 6.22
N SER A 81 -14.50 2.48 5.05
CA SER A 81 -15.18 2.25 3.78
C SER A 81 -15.48 0.77 3.58
N THR A 82 -16.56 0.47 2.85
CA THR A 82 -16.79 -0.91 2.41
C THR A 82 -15.64 -1.31 1.47
N LEU A 83 -14.92 -2.37 1.80
CA LEU A 83 -13.88 -2.92 0.94
C LEU A 83 -14.51 -3.30 -0.40
N ALA A 84 -14.02 -2.69 -1.49
CA ALA A 84 -14.46 -3.01 -2.83
C ALA A 84 -13.99 -4.41 -3.23
N ASP A 85 -14.78 -5.09 -4.08
CA ASP A 85 -14.32 -6.30 -4.75
C ASP A 85 -13.30 -5.90 -5.81
N PHE A 86 -12.01 -6.08 -5.47
CA PHE A 86 -10.89 -5.80 -6.36
C PHE A 86 -10.44 -7.04 -7.14
N ASN A 87 -11.15 -8.17 -7.02
CA ASN A 87 -10.74 -9.49 -7.52
C ASN A 87 -9.37 -9.92 -6.96
N ALA A 88 -8.28 -9.45 -7.57
CA ALA A 88 -6.93 -9.63 -7.06
C ALA A 88 -6.00 -8.46 -7.44
N VAL A 89 -5.03 -8.18 -6.58
CA VAL A 89 -3.93 -7.22 -6.82
C VAL A 89 -2.61 -7.95 -6.62
N ALA A 90 -1.72 -7.86 -7.59
CA ALA A 90 -0.36 -8.38 -7.48
C ALA A 90 0.59 -7.25 -7.07
N PHE A 91 1.38 -7.52 -6.04
CA PHE A 91 2.58 -6.76 -5.71
C PHE A 91 3.78 -7.55 -6.25
N ASP A 92 4.65 -6.88 -6.99
CA ASP A 92 5.81 -7.48 -7.64
C ASP A 92 7.00 -6.51 -7.58
N ASN A 93 8.22 -7.05 -7.56
CA ASN A 93 9.46 -6.29 -7.33
C ASN A 93 9.40 -5.36 -6.10
N CYS A 94 8.76 -5.82 -5.02
CA CYS A 94 8.74 -5.13 -3.74
C CYS A 94 10.15 -5.02 -3.18
N SER A 95 10.53 -3.80 -2.77
CA SER A 95 11.79 -3.57 -2.09
C SER A 95 11.67 -2.59 -0.92
N VAL A 96 12.42 -2.87 0.14
CA VAL A 96 12.66 -2.05 1.32
C VAL A 96 14.17 -1.85 1.35
N ASP A 97 14.59 -0.58 1.30
CA ASP A 97 15.97 -0.17 0.98
C ASP A 97 16.43 -0.58 -0.44
N ILE A 98 17.50 0.05 -0.94
CA ILE A 98 18.09 -0.23 -2.27
C ILE A 98 18.72 -1.65 -2.34
N ALA A 99 18.62 -2.45 -1.28
CA ALA A 99 19.33 -3.70 -1.09
C ALA A 99 18.59 -4.98 -1.54
N ASN A 100 17.49 -4.89 -2.32
CA ASN A 100 16.68 -6.04 -2.77
C ASN A 100 16.06 -6.90 -1.63
N SER A 101 15.99 -6.37 -0.41
CA SER A 101 15.12 -6.85 0.68
C SER A 101 13.70 -6.38 0.36
N PRO A 102 12.61 -7.13 0.61
CA PRO A 102 12.29 -7.68 1.93
C PRO A 102 12.65 -9.14 2.14
N GLU A 103 13.02 -9.89 1.08
CA GLU A 103 13.16 -11.36 1.13
C GLU A 103 11.98 -12.01 1.86
N PHE A 104 10.74 -11.68 1.47
CA PHE A 104 9.52 -12.12 2.15
C PHE A 104 9.61 -13.61 2.47
N ALA A 105 9.62 -13.95 3.75
CA ALA A 105 9.68 -15.32 4.17
C ALA A 105 8.27 -15.93 4.05
N THR A 106 8.19 -17.19 3.63
CA THR A 106 6.93 -17.96 3.65
C THR A 106 6.34 -18.12 5.07
N THR A 107 7.12 -17.80 6.10
CA THR A 107 6.71 -17.76 7.51
C THR A 107 6.21 -16.39 7.96
N ASP A 108 6.30 -15.36 7.12
CA ASP A 108 5.81 -14.04 7.46
C ASP A 108 4.28 -14.06 7.47
N ASP A 109 3.69 -13.62 8.58
CA ASP A 109 2.25 -13.44 8.73
C ASP A 109 1.80 -12.36 7.75
N GLY A 110 1.47 -12.77 6.52
CA GLY A 110 0.78 -11.94 5.55
C GLY A 110 -0.53 -11.47 6.18
N GLY A 111 -0.57 -10.22 6.65
CA GLY A 111 -1.70 -9.71 7.41
C GLY A 111 -3.03 -9.87 6.66
N PHE A 112 -3.96 -10.62 7.26
CA PHE A 112 -5.30 -10.82 6.73
C PHE A 112 -6.22 -9.66 7.14
N MET A 113 -7.09 -9.22 6.23
CA MET A 113 -8.19 -8.33 6.60
C MET A 113 -9.43 -9.16 6.93
N TYR A 114 -10.05 -8.88 8.07
CA TYR A 114 -11.26 -9.57 8.53
C TYR A 114 -12.47 -8.64 8.60
N LYS A 115 -13.63 -9.17 8.21
CA LYS A 115 -14.95 -8.61 8.51
C LYS A 115 -15.56 -9.35 9.69
N ILE A 116 -15.92 -8.62 10.74
CA ILE A 116 -16.69 -9.19 11.86
C ILE A 116 -18.17 -9.21 11.48
N LEU A 117 -18.76 -10.41 11.44
CA LEU A 117 -20.17 -10.61 11.19
C LEU A 117 -21.00 -10.28 12.44
N SER A 118 -22.31 -10.03 12.27
CA SER A 118 -23.23 -9.77 13.39
C SER A 118 -23.32 -10.93 14.38
N THR A 119 -22.95 -12.14 13.95
CA THR A 119 -22.84 -13.34 14.77
C THR A 119 -21.58 -13.38 15.64
N GLY A 120 -20.65 -12.43 15.48
CA GLY A 120 -19.34 -12.40 16.14
C GLY A 120 -18.24 -13.19 15.42
N TYR A 121 -18.54 -13.84 14.28
CA TYR A 121 -17.52 -14.57 13.49
C TYR A 121 -16.67 -13.61 12.67
N ALA A 122 -15.36 -13.85 12.61
CA ALA A 122 -14.43 -13.14 11.74
C ALA A 122 -14.29 -13.88 10.41
N LEU A 123 -14.66 -13.21 9.32
CA LEU A 123 -14.51 -13.74 7.96
C LEU A 123 -13.33 -13.01 7.27
N PRO A 124 -12.30 -13.71 6.79
CA PRO A 124 -11.27 -13.07 5.97
C PRO A 124 -11.91 -12.55 4.68
N ILE A 125 -11.61 -11.30 4.33
CA ILE A 125 -12.12 -10.62 3.13
C ILE A 125 -11.02 -10.13 2.19
N SER A 126 -9.78 -10.08 2.68
CA SER A 126 -8.58 -9.79 1.89
C SER A 126 -7.46 -10.72 2.37
N VAL A 127 -6.95 -11.55 1.46
CA VAL A 127 -6.02 -12.64 1.77
C VAL A 127 -4.78 -12.51 0.89
N PRO A 128 -3.59 -12.26 1.46
CA PRO A 128 -2.35 -12.37 0.72
C PRO A 128 -2.02 -13.85 0.45
N SER A 129 -1.44 -14.12 -0.71
CA SER A 129 -0.80 -15.40 -1.01
C SER A 129 0.52 -15.54 -0.24
N VAL A 130 1.11 -16.74 -0.28
CA VAL A 130 2.54 -16.88 0.00
C VAL A 130 3.36 -16.05 -1.01
N PRO A 131 4.60 -15.65 -0.66
CA PRO A 131 5.47 -14.95 -1.58
C PRO A 131 5.72 -15.68 -2.90
N THR A 132 6.02 -14.92 -3.96
CA THR A 132 6.45 -15.45 -5.26
C THR A 132 7.79 -16.18 -5.13
N GLY A 133 8.20 -16.93 -6.16
CA GLY A 133 9.47 -17.68 -6.15
C GLY A 133 10.73 -16.81 -6.02
N HIS A 134 10.60 -15.49 -6.15
CA HIS A 134 11.67 -14.50 -5.96
C HIS A 134 11.62 -13.80 -4.59
N ASN A 135 10.62 -14.14 -3.75
CA ASN A 135 10.41 -13.57 -2.40
C ASN A 135 10.29 -12.04 -2.36
N ASP A 136 9.88 -11.42 -3.46
CA ASP A 136 9.74 -9.97 -3.63
C ASP A 136 8.35 -9.59 -4.16
N GLY A 137 7.41 -10.52 -4.13
CA GLY A 137 6.04 -10.29 -4.58
C GLY A 137 5.05 -11.23 -3.91
N PHE A 138 3.78 -10.87 -4.00
CA PHE A 138 2.65 -11.69 -3.53
C PHE A 138 1.35 -11.18 -4.16
N ILE A 139 0.30 -11.99 -4.13
CA ILE A 139 -1.02 -11.64 -4.66
C ILE A 139 -1.98 -11.47 -3.49
N VAL A 140 -2.66 -10.34 -3.41
CA VAL A 140 -3.79 -10.15 -2.49
C VAL A 140 -5.07 -10.45 -3.24
N THR A 141 -5.93 -11.30 -2.68
CA THR A 141 -7.21 -11.70 -3.29
C THR A 141 -8.37 -11.25 -2.42
N TYR A 142 -9.41 -10.70 -3.05
CA TYR A 142 -10.69 -10.44 -2.40
C TYR A 142 -11.41 -11.78 -2.19
N SER A 143 -11.78 -12.06 -0.95
CA SER A 143 -12.47 -13.29 -0.55
C SER A 143 -13.84 -13.02 0.08
N GLY A 144 -14.28 -11.76 0.04
CA GLY A 144 -15.65 -11.43 0.43
C GLY A 144 -16.65 -12.06 -0.52
N THR A 145 -17.76 -12.55 0.02
CA THR A 145 -18.95 -12.81 -0.80
C THR A 145 -19.62 -11.46 -1.14
N PRO A 146 -20.11 -11.27 -2.38
CA PRO A 146 -20.90 -10.09 -2.77
C PRO A 146 -22.05 -9.76 -1.82
#